data_AF-A0A352A2C7-F1
#
_entry.id   AF-A0A352A2C7-F1
#
_cell.length_a   1.000
_cell.length_b   1.000
_cell.length_c   1.000
_cell.angle_alpha   90.00
_cell.angle_beta   90.00
_cell.angle_gamma   90.00
#
_symmetry.space_group_name_H-M   'P 1'
#
loop_
_entity.id
_entity.type
_entity.pdbx_description
1 polymer ?
#
loop_
_entity_poly.entity_id
_entity_poly.type
_entity_poly.pdbx_seq_one_letter_code
_entity_poly.pdbx_strand_id
1 'polypeptide(L)'
;MAIQNTEILRRISISGLHSDDAREIIRIFPVLTEEKQLQILDTWDSVIASIKLHRDELEQEKEILLIKALENIESDLEEYGRTLVHSGAKKDLSGLKFQI
;
A
#
# COMPACT_ATOMS: atom_id res chain seq x y z
N MET A 1 -0.02 -10.06 -34.09
CA MET A 1 0.18 -10.66 -32.74
C MET A 1 1.64 -10.70 -32.28
N ALA A 2 2.56 -11.48 -32.88
CA ALA A 2 3.94 -11.60 -32.34
C ALA A 2 4.72 -10.27 -32.23
N ILE A 3 4.52 -9.34 -33.18
CA ILE A 3 5.22 -8.04 -33.24
C ILE A 3 4.74 -7.05 -32.17
N GLN A 4 3.45 -7.08 -31.83
CA GLN A 4 2.87 -6.21 -30.80
C GLN A 4 3.34 -6.63 -29.39
N ASN A 5 3.49 -7.94 -29.17
CA ASN A 5 4.03 -8.48 -27.91
C ASN A 5 5.51 -8.13 -27.72
N THR A 6 6.31 -8.02 -28.77
CA THR A 6 7.71 -7.54 -28.65
C THR A 6 7.81 -6.04 -28.43
N GLU A 7 6.93 -5.25 -29.05
CA GLU A 7 6.94 -3.79 -28.88
C GLU A 7 6.53 -3.37 -27.46
N ILE A 8 5.50 -3.99 -26.87
CA ILE A 8 5.09 -3.69 -25.50
C ILE A 8 6.21 -4.01 -24.50
N LEU A 9 6.92 -5.13 -24.68
CA LEU A 9 8.04 -5.52 -23.82
C LEU A 9 9.20 -4.53 -23.91
N ARG A 10 9.54 -4.09 -25.13
CA ARG A 10 10.55 -3.05 -25.35
C ARG A 10 10.16 -1.76 -24.63
N ARG A 11 8.93 -1.30 -24.79
CA ARG A 11 8.43 -0.08 -24.15
C ARG A 11 8.45 -0.17 -22.62
N ILE A 12 8.05 -1.31 -22.06
CA ILE A 12 8.14 -1.57 -20.62
C ILE A 12 9.58 -1.46 -20.14
N SER A 13 10.55 -2.06 -20.85
CA SER A 13 11.96 -2.08 -20.44
C SER A 13 12.59 -0.69 -20.31
N ILE A 14 12.09 0.32 -21.03
CA ILE A 14 12.58 1.70 -21.00
C ILE A 14 11.66 2.65 -20.23
N SER A 15 10.47 2.19 -19.81
CA SER A 15 9.45 3.03 -19.16
C SER A 15 9.82 3.43 -17.74
N GLY A 16 10.69 2.67 -17.06
CA GLY A 16 10.98 2.85 -15.63
C GLY A 16 9.76 2.61 -14.74
N LEU A 17 8.82 1.76 -15.17
CA LEU A 17 7.73 1.28 -14.33
C LEU A 17 8.25 0.41 -13.18
N HIS A 18 7.49 0.37 -12.09
CA HIS A 18 7.70 -0.62 -11.05
C HIS A 18 7.48 -2.04 -11.61
N SER A 19 8.22 -3.01 -11.07
CA SER A 19 8.25 -4.39 -11.57
C SER A 19 6.89 -5.07 -11.56
N ASP A 20 6.09 -4.84 -10.52
CA ASP A 20 4.73 -5.40 -10.43
C ASP A 20 3.78 -4.80 -11.47
N ASP A 21 3.84 -3.49 -11.72
CA ASP A 21 3.01 -2.85 -12.74
C ASP A 21 3.40 -3.34 -14.13
N ALA A 22 4.70 -3.46 -14.39
CA ALA A 22 5.22 -4.06 -15.62
C ALA A 22 4.73 -5.50 -15.83
N ARG A 23 4.74 -6.33 -14.78
CA ARG A 23 4.24 -7.71 -14.84
C ARG A 23 2.75 -7.76 -15.16
N GLU A 24 1.96 -6.88 -14.54
CA GLU A 24 0.52 -6.80 -14.75
C GLU A 24 0.18 -6.34 -16.17
N ILE A 25 0.89 -5.36 -16.71
CA ILE A 25 0.72 -4.94 -18.11
C ILE A 25 1.02 -6.10 -19.06
N ILE A 26 2.12 -6.84 -18.84
CA ILE A 26 2.46 -8.02 -19.67
C ILE A 26 1.35 -9.07 -19.64
N ARG A 27 0.67 -9.24 -18.50
CA ARG A 27 -0.43 -10.19 -18.35
C ARG A 27 -1.72 -9.71 -19.04
N ILE A 28 -2.04 -8.43 -18.91
CA ILE A 28 -3.31 -7.86 -19.38
C ILE A 28 -3.26 -7.54 -20.88
N PHE A 29 -2.15 -7.00 -21.37
CA PHE A 29 -2.04 -6.48 -22.73
C PHE A 29 -2.45 -7.51 -23.82
N PRO A 30 -2.03 -8.79 -23.76
CA PRO A 30 -2.39 -9.77 -24.79
C PRO A 30 -3.87 -10.16 -24.83
N VAL A 31 -4.61 -9.96 -23.74
CA VAL A 31 -6.05 -10.31 -23.67
C VAL A 31 -6.96 -9.15 -24.07
N LEU A 32 -6.40 -7.96 -24.29
CA LEU A 32 -7.14 -6.81 -24.80
C LEU A 32 -7.48 -7.00 -26.29
N THR A 33 -8.58 -6.39 -26.73
CA THR A 33 -8.93 -6.27 -28.15
C THR A 33 -7.83 -5.51 -28.91
N GLU A 34 -7.61 -5.83 -30.18
CA GLU A 34 -6.58 -5.16 -31.01
C GLU A 34 -6.72 -3.63 -31.04
N GLU A 35 -7.95 -3.11 -31.09
CA GLU A 35 -8.23 -1.66 -31.02
C GLU A 35 -7.67 -1.03 -29.74
N LYS A 36 -7.88 -1.69 -28.60
CA LYS A 36 -7.37 -1.25 -27.29
C LYS A 36 -5.86 -1.36 -27.18
N GLN A 37 -5.26 -2.42 -27.73
CA GLN A 37 -3.82 -2.56 -27.79
C GLN A 37 -3.18 -1.43 -28.59
N LEU A 38 -3.73 -1.11 -29.76
CA LEU A 38 -3.29 0.01 -30.60
C LEU A 38 -3.45 1.34 -29.86
N GLN A 39 -4.62 1.59 -29.26
CA GLN A 39 -4.86 2.80 -28.48
C GLN A 39 -3.81 2.98 -27.37
N ILE A 40 -3.51 1.93 -26.60
CA ILE A 40 -2.51 1.96 -25.53
C ILE A 40 -1.10 2.23 -26.09
N LEU A 41 -0.75 1.64 -27.22
CA LEU A 41 0.53 1.92 -27.87
C LEU A 41 0.59 3.37 -28.39
N ASP A 42 -0.49 3.93 -28.90
CA ASP A 42 -0.51 5.32 -29.37
C ASP A 42 -0.44 6.32 -28.21
N THR A 43 -1.01 5.98 -27.05
CA THR A 43 -1.03 6.85 -25.86
C THR A 43 -0.05 6.41 -24.77
N TRP A 44 0.98 5.63 -25.12
CA TRP A 44 1.84 4.93 -24.16
C TRP A 44 2.44 5.86 -23.10
N ASP A 45 3.04 6.97 -23.50
CA ASP A 45 3.72 7.87 -22.55
C ASP A 45 2.74 8.46 -21.53
N SER A 46 1.51 8.77 -21.97
CA SER A 46 0.44 9.24 -21.08
C SER A 46 -0.03 8.15 -20.13
N VAL A 47 -0.19 6.91 -20.63
CA VAL A 47 -0.54 5.75 -19.79
C VAL A 47 0.52 5.51 -18.73
N ILE A 48 1.80 5.54 -19.11
CA ILE A 48 2.92 5.38 -18.17
C ILE A 48 2.96 6.49 -17.13
N ALA A 49 2.80 7.74 -17.55
CA ALA A 49 2.76 8.87 -16.61
C ALA A 49 1.61 8.71 -15.60
N SER A 50 0.44 8.27 -16.07
CA SER A 50 -0.71 8.01 -15.20
C SER A 50 -0.46 6.87 -14.23
N ILE A 51 0.14 5.75 -14.67
CA ILE A 51 0.46 4.63 -13.77
C ILE A 51 1.44 5.06 -12.69
N LYS A 52 2.49 5.82 -13.05
CA LYS A 52 3.47 6.32 -12.07
C LYS A 52 2.83 7.26 -11.05
N LEU A 53 1.99 8.20 -11.51
CA LEU A 53 1.28 9.11 -10.63
C LEU A 53 0.44 8.36 -9.59
N HIS A 54 -0.40 7.41 -10.04
CA HIS A 54 -1.22 6.64 -9.13
C HIS A 54 -0.40 5.78 -8.16
N ARG A 55 0.79 5.32 -8.57
CA ARG A 55 1.69 4.61 -7.68
C ARG A 55 2.26 5.51 -6.58
N ASP A 56 2.65 6.73 -6.94
CA ASP A 56 3.13 7.71 -5.96
C ASP A 56 2.01 8.09 -4.97
N GLU A 57 0.77 8.25 -5.45
CA GLU A 57 -0.41 8.47 -4.61
C GLU A 57 -0.67 7.31 -3.64
N LEU A 58 -0.55 6.06 -4.11
CA LEU A 58 -0.72 4.87 -3.26
C LEU A 58 0.37 4.76 -2.18
N GLU A 59 1.63 5.09 -2.50
CA GLU A 59 2.69 5.08 -1.48
C GLU A 59 2.47 6.19 -0.43
N GLN A 60 1.99 7.37 -0.83
CA GLN A 60 1.61 8.43 0.12
C GLN A 60 0.45 8.01 1.03
N GLU A 61 -0.60 7.39 0.47
CA GLU A 61 -1.73 6.90 1.26
C GLU A 61 -1.28 5.83 2.27
N LYS A 62 -0.43 4.91 1.83
CA LYS A 62 0.16 3.88 2.68
C LYS A 62 0.98 4.47 3.83
N GLU A 63 1.75 5.52 3.59
CA GLU A 63 2.49 6.23 4.64
C GLU A 63 1.55 6.82 5.70
N ILE A 64 0.48 7.50 5.27
CA ILE A 64 -0.54 8.04 6.17
C ILE A 64 -1.19 6.94 7.01
N LEU A 65 -1.53 5.81 6.38
CA LEU A 65 -2.14 4.67 7.09
C LEU A 65 -1.17 4.05 8.10
N LEU A 66 0.12 3.97 7.79
CA LEU A 66 1.14 3.48 8.72
C LEU A 66 1.28 4.41 9.93
N ILE A 67 1.30 5.73 9.72
CA ILE A 67 1.35 6.71 10.81
C ILE A 67 0.14 6.52 11.73
N LYS A 68 -1.08 6.47 11.17
CA LYS A 68 -2.30 6.25 11.96
C LYS A 68 -2.29 4.93 12.73
N ALA A 69 -1.74 3.87 12.13
CA ALA A 69 -1.62 2.59 12.80
C ALA A 69 -0.66 2.67 14.00
N LEU A 70 0.45 3.38 13.88
CA LEU A 70 1.39 3.60 14.98
C LEU A 70 0.76 4.43 16.10
N GLU A 71 0.08 5.53 15.77
CA GLU A 71 -0.64 6.36 16.74
C GLU A 71 -1.69 5.55 17.53
N ASN A 72 -2.42 4.66 16.85
CA ASN A 72 -3.38 3.78 17.50
C ASN A 72 -2.69 2.79 18.46
N ILE A 73 -1.57 2.19 18.04
CA ILE A 73 -0.79 1.27 18.89
C ILE A 73 -0.28 2.00 20.14
N GLU A 74 0.21 3.23 19.98
CA GLU A 74 0.68 4.04 21.11
C GLU A 74 -0.45 4.34 22.09
N SER A 75 -1.63 4.75 21.59
CA SER A 75 -2.81 4.97 22.43
C SER A 75 -3.25 3.70 23.18
N ASP A 76 -3.27 2.55 22.50
CA ASP A 76 -3.61 1.26 23.10
C ASP A 76 -2.63 0.87 24.21
N LEU A 77 -1.32 1.11 24.00
CA LEU A 77 -0.29 0.87 25.01
C LEU A 77 -0.44 1.78 26.22
N GLU A 78 -0.76 3.06 26.02
CA GLU A 78 -1.03 3.98 27.12
C GLU A 78 -2.25 3.57 27.94
N GLU A 79 -3.34 3.18 27.28
CA GLU A 79 -4.56 2.72 27.95
C GLU A 79 -4.32 1.43 28.73
N TYR A 80 -3.58 0.49 28.15
CA TYR A 80 -3.15 -0.72 28.84
C TYR A 80 -2.31 -0.39 30.08
N GLY A 81 -1.36 0.55 29.97
CA GLY A 81 -0.57 1.05 31.09
C GLY A 81 -1.43 1.67 32.20
N ARG A 82 -2.39 2.54 31.84
CA ARG A 82 -3.35 3.13 32.79
C ARG A 82 -4.17 2.06 33.52
N THR A 83 -4.59 1.01 32.82
CA THR A 83 -5.37 -0.10 33.36
C THR A 83 -4.55 -0.98 34.30
N LEU A 84 -3.28 -1.27 33.96
CA LEU A 84 -2.36 -1.98 34.84
C LEU A 84 -2.10 -1.22 36.16
N VAL A 85 -1.89 0.09 36.09
CA VAL A 85 -1.71 0.94 37.28
C VAL A 85 -2.98 0.95 38.14
N HIS A 86 -4.15 1.12 37.53
CA HIS A 86 -5.43 1.13 38.27
C HIS A 86 -5.72 -0.21 38.95
N SER A 87 -5.45 -1.33 38.26
CA SER A 87 -5.66 -2.67 38.81
C SER A 87 -4.66 -3.00 39.94
N GLY A 88 -3.39 -2.62 39.78
CA GLY A 88 -2.38 -2.71 40.84
C GLY A 88 -2.74 -1.88 42.07
N ALA A 89 -3.08 -0.60 41.89
CA ALA A 89 -3.46 0.29 42.98
C ALA A 89 -4.71 -0.20 43.74
N LYS A 90 -5.72 -0.75 43.04
CA LYS A 90 -6.90 -1.36 43.69
C LYS A 90 -6.52 -2.57 44.54
N LYS A 91 -5.60 -3.42 44.05
CA LYS A 91 -5.15 -4.62 44.76
C LYS A 91 -4.39 -4.25 46.04
N ASP A 92 -3.49 -3.28 45.96
CA ASP A 92 -2.72 -2.81 47.11
C ASP A 92 -3.61 -2.13 48.17
N LEU A 93 -4.58 -1.30 47.74
CA LEU A 93 -5.58 -0.69 48.64
C LEU A 93 -6.48 -1.73 49.31
N SER A 94 -6.84 -2.81 48.61
CA SER A 94 -7.63 -3.90 49.20
C SER A 94 -6.84 -4.72 50.22
N GLY A 95 -5.52 -4.87 50.03
CA GLY A 95 -4.64 -5.52 51.00
C GLY A 95 -4.43 -4.68 52.26
N LEU A 96 -4.33 -3.35 52.12
CA LEU A 96 -4.23 -2.41 53.24
C LEU A 96 -5.49 -2.35 54.10
N LYS A 97 -6.69 -2.52 53.53
CA LYS A 97 -7.96 -2.56 54.29
C LYS A 97 -8.15 -3.82 55.15
N PHE A 98 -7.38 -4.89 54.90
CA PHE A 98 -7.49 -6.16 55.64
C PHE A 98 -6.51 -6.27 56.82
N GLN A 99 -5.62 -5.28 57.01
CA GLN A 99 -4.59 -5.26 58.06
C GLN A 99 -4.86 -4.27 59.21
N ILE A 100 -6.09 -3.72 59.29
CA ILE A 100 -6.58 -2.88 60.39
C ILE A 100 -7.78 -3.57 61.02
#